data_AF-A0A3N5VTY6-F1
#
_entry.id   AF-A0A3N5VTY6-F1
#
_cell.length_a   1.000
_cell.length_b   1.000
_cell.length_c   1.000
_cell.angle_alpha   90.00
_cell.angle_beta   90.00
_cell.angle_gamma   90.00
#
_symmetry.space_group_name_H-M   'P 1'
#
loop_
_entity.id
_entity.type
_entity.pdbx_description
1 polymer ?
#
loop_
_entity_poly.entity_id
_entity_poly.type
_entity_poly.pdbx_seq_one_letter_code
_entity_poly.pdbx_strand_id
1 'polypeptide(L)' 'MEKFVIEGGCPLHGEVTPSGNKNAALPLLAACLMTEEPVILRNVPDIL' A
#
# COMPACT_ATOMS: atom_id res chain seq x y z
N MET A 1 -14.25 -16.87 11.55
CA MET A 1 -13.32 -17.05 10.42
C MET A 1 -13.91 -16.28 9.26
N GLU A 2 -13.19 -15.26 8.77
CA GLU A 2 -13.70 -14.43 7.68
C GLU A 2 -13.49 -15.13 6.33
N LYS A 3 -14.43 -14.94 5.40
CA LYS A 3 -14.39 -15.56 4.07
C LYS A 3 -14.88 -14.57 3.02
N PHE A 4 -14.13 -14.48 1.93
CA PHE A 4 -14.61 -13.88 0.69
C PHE A 4 -15.31 -14.95 -0.15
N VAL A 5 -16.54 -14.67 -0.60
CA VAL A 5 -17.27 -15.49 -1.58
C VAL A 5 -17.32 -14.69 -2.88
N ILE A 6 -16.74 -15.24 -3.94
CA ILE A 6 -16.66 -14.59 -5.25
C ILE A 6 -17.58 -15.33 -6.21
N GLU A 7 -18.53 -14.62 -6.80
CA GLU A 7 -19.39 -15.12 -7.86
C GLU A 7 -18.81 -14.71 -9.22
N GLY A 8 -18.50 -15.68 -10.07
CA GLY A 8 -17.89 -15.44 -11.38
C GLY A 8 -18.88 -14.96 -12.44
N GLY A 9 -18.40 -14.81 -13.68
CA GLY A 9 -19.22 -14.49 -14.85
C GLY A 9 -19.30 -13.01 -15.22
N CYS A 10 -18.60 -12.14 -14.48
CA CYS A 10 -18.48 -10.71 -14.79
C CYS A 10 -17.05 -10.37 -15.22
N PRO A 11 -16.79 -10.03 -16.50
CA PRO A 11 -15.50 -9.50 -16.93
C PRO A 11 -15.19 -8.17 -16.24
N LEU A 12 -13.96 -8.00 -15.76
CA LEU A 12 -13.51 -6.73 -15.19
C LEU A 12 -13.36 -5.67 -16.29
N HIS A 13 -13.84 -4.46 -16.02
CA HIS A 13 -13.66 -3.29 -16.89
C HIS A 13 -13.40 -2.04 -16.05
N GLY A 14 -12.40 -1.24 -16.45
CA GLY A 14 -12.00 -0.02 -15.76
C GLY A 14 -10.51 0.03 -15.48
N GLU A 15 -10.12 0.99 -14.65
CA GLU A 15 -8.74 1.22 -14.25
C GLU A 15 -8.61 1.18 -12.72
N VAL A 16 -7.45 0.75 -12.24
CA VAL A 16 -7.11 0.79 -10.81
C VAL A 16 -5.72 1.40 -10.66
N THR A 17 -5.59 2.34 -9.72
CA THR A 17 -4.28 2.85 -9.31
C THR A 17 -3.80 2.03 -8.12
N PRO A 18 -2.71 1.25 -8.25
CA PRO A 18 -2.19 0.48 -7.12
C PRO A 18 -1.64 1.42 -6.04
N SER A 19 -1.82 1.03 -4.78
CA SER A 19 -1.15 1.68 -3.65
C SER A 19 0.37 1.47 -3.73
N GLY A 20 1.13 2.27 -2.98
CA GLY A 20 2.58 2.11 -2.92
C GLY A 20 3.05 0.76 -2.40
N ASN A 21 4.32 0.48 -2.63
CA ASN A 21 4.92 -0.81 -2.28
C ASN A 21 5.27 -0.86 -0.78
N LYS A 22 4.66 -1.80 -0.04
CA LYS A 22 4.94 -2.00 1.40
C LYS A 22 6.43 -2.29 1.68
N ASN A 23 7.10 -3.02 0.79
CA ASN A 23 8.50 -3.40 0.94
C ASN A 23 9.45 -2.22 0.67
N ALA A 24 8.98 -1.16 0.01
CA ALA A 24 9.69 0.10 -0.09
C ALA A 24 9.34 1.02 1.10
N ALA A 25 8.05 1.09 1.45
CA ALA A 25 7.56 1.96 2.52
C ALA A 25 8.15 1.63 3.89
N LEU A 26 8.21 0.34 4.27
CA LEU A 26 8.72 -0.09 5.57
C LEU A 26 10.18 0.32 5.83
N PRO A 27 11.15 0.03 4.93
CA PRO A 27 12.53 0.49 5.14
C PRO A 27 12.67 2.02 5.02
N LEU A 28 11.86 2.69 4.20
CA LEU A 28 11.85 4.15 4.13
C LEU A 28 11.37 4.79 5.44
N LEU A 29 10.36 4.21 6.10
CA LEU A 29 9.93 4.64 7.43
C LEU A 29 11.06 4.51 8.45
N ALA A 30 11.81 3.41 8.42
CA ALA A 30 12.98 3.24 9.29
C ALA A 30 14.08 4.28 8.98
N ALA A 31 14.32 4.57 7.69
CA ALA A 31 15.31 5.55 7.27
C ALA A 31 14.97 6.99 7.72
N CYS A 32 13.70 7.31 7.98
CA CYS A 32 13.30 8.62 8.50
C CYS A 32 13.90 8.91 9.89
N LEU A 33 14.32 7.88 10.63
CA LEU A 33 14.98 8.04 11.94
C LEU A 33 16.43 8.52 11.83
N MET A 34 17.01 8.53 10.62
CA MET A 34 18.42 8.86 10.40
C MET A 34 18.66 10.37 10.24
N THR A 35 17.63 11.20 10.38
CA THR A 35 17.71 12.66 10.28
C THR A 35 16.78 13.31 11.31
N GLU A 36 17.14 14.50 11.77
CA GLU A 36 16.28 15.35 12.61
C GLU A 36 15.32 16.21 11.77
N GLU A 37 15.53 16.27 10.45
CA GLU A 37 14.67 17.04 9.55
C GLU A 37 13.35 16.31 9.26
N PRO A 38 12.24 17.03 9.05
CA PRO A 38 10.97 16.42 8.64
C PRO A 38 11.08 15.69 7.29
N VAL A 39 10.69 14.42 7.27
CA VAL A 39 10.58 13.60 6.04
C VAL A 39 9.10 13.35 5.71
N ILE A 40 8.69 13.68 4.48
CA ILE A 40 7.31 13.46 4.01
C ILE A 40 7.32 12.33 2.97
N LEU A 41 6.88 11.14 3.40
CA LEU A 41 6.65 10.02 2.49
C LEU A 41 5.25 10.13 1.86
N ARG A 42 5.16 10.04 0.54
CA ARG A 42 3.90 10.03 -0.22
C ARG A 42 3.65 8.65 -0.81
N ASN A 43 2.39 8.33 -1.07
CA ASN A 43 1.97 7.02 -1.59
C ASN A 43 2.38 5.86 -0.67
N VAL A 44 2.33 6.06 0.65
CA VAL A 44 2.51 4.96 1.62
C VAL A 44 1.23 4.14 1.62
N PRO A 45 1.27 2.81 1.37
CA PRO A 45 0.08 1.98 1.42
C PRO A 45 -0.45 1.87 2.86
N ASP A 46 -1.74 1.58 3.00
CA ASP A 46 -2.29 1.15 4.28
C ASP A 46 -1.83 -0.29 4.56
N ILE A 47 -1.25 -0.53 5.74
CA ILE A 47 -0.64 -1.81 6.11
C ILE A 47 -1.33 -2.30 7.39
N LEU A 48 -2.25 -3.25 7.24
CA LEU A 48 -2.85 -4.07 8.30
C LEU A 48 -2.57 -5.56 8.03
#